data_AF-A0A5E4CT35-F1
#
_entry.id   AF-A0A5E4CT35-F1
#
_cell.length_a   1.000
_cell.length_b   1.000
_cell.length_c   1.000
_cell.angle_alpha   90.00
_cell.angle_beta   90.00
_cell.angle_gamma   90.00
#
_symmetry.space_group_name_H-M   'P 1'
#
loop_
_entity.id
_entity.type
_entity.pdbx_description
1 polymer ?
#
loop_
_entity_poly.entity_id
_entity_poly.type
_entity_poly.pdbx_seq_one_letter_code
_entity_poly.pdbx_strand_id
1 'polypeptide(L)'
;MITIYYPNDGRGFPLADKPPLPTDNISRYNFDNLPEKYWRKYQYASRFVQFVRSKSPKITYFTTYAKCILMENSPDADFEVWFYDGAKIHKTEDLIQVIEKTGKSYILKDENQIHSLKEEIKIYMDHANEAHRICLALESVISGEEKKSGSAPFFPIIVGRKPGNTSSPKALSTPPCVDLNYAIRDAPSLGRLIMNSATTPTQAPILNPSIVTAEGLGHTTTASETNVSLNNLKDCLPTSAQLLKSVFMKNVGWATQLTSRAVWVQFNDGSQLVVQAGVSSISYTSPSGQTTRYGDNEKLPEYIKQKLQCLSSILLMFSNETPGFH
;
A
#
# COMPACT_ATOMS: atom_id res chain seq x y z
N MET A 1 -10.37 24.76 4.31
CA MET A 1 -9.78 26.04 3.84
C MET A 1 -9.02 25.78 2.56
N ILE A 2 -9.23 26.58 1.51
CA ILE A 2 -8.52 26.51 0.23
C ILE A 2 -7.79 27.85 0.03
N THR A 3 -6.49 27.82 -0.22
CA THR A 3 -5.68 29.01 -0.53
C THR A 3 -5.19 28.94 -1.97
N ILE A 4 -5.40 30.01 -2.73
CA ILE A 4 -5.03 30.12 -4.14
C ILE A 4 -4.17 31.36 -4.30
N TYR A 5 -3.00 31.20 -4.91
CA TYR A 5 -2.08 32.29 -5.26
C TYR A 5 -1.58 32.10 -6.69
N TYR A 6 -1.10 33.19 -7.28
CA TYR A 6 -0.59 33.22 -8.65
C TYR A 6 0.87 33.69 -8.64
N PRO A 7 1.86 32.77 -8.72
CA PRO A 7 3.26 33.15 -8.82
C PRO A 7 3.49 34.10 -10.00
N ASN A 8 4.27 35.17 -9.77
CA ASN A 8 4.64 36.16 -10.79
C ASN A 8 3.45 36.69 -11.61
N ASP A 9 2.32 36.98 -10.95
CA ASP A 9 1.05 37.42 -11.57
C ASP A 9 0.51 36.49 -12.66
N GLY A 10 0.84 35.20 -12.59
CA GLY A 10 0.46 34.21 -13.60
C GLY A 10 1.43 34.08 -14.78
N ARG A 11 2.57 34.79 -14.78
CA ARG A 11 3.67 34.59 -15.75
C ARG A 11 4.38 33.24 -15.59
N GLY A 12 4.06 32.49 -14.54
CA GLY A 12 4.56 31.14 -14.27
C GLY A 12 5.77 31.12 -13.34
N PHE A 13 6.18 29.90 -12.99
CA PHE A 13 7.34 29.61 -12.14
C PHE A 13 7.98 28.30 -12.65
N PRO A 14 9.31 28.16 -12.66
CA PRO A 14 9.95 26.90 -13.04
C PRO A 14 9.49 25.74 -12.15
N LEU A 15 9.33 24.55 -12.73
CA LEU A 15 8.98 23.35 -11.96
C LEU A 15 10.15 22.98 -11.02
N ALA A 16 9.81 22.57 -9.80
CA ALA A 16 10.74 22.18 -8.74
C ALA A 16 10.12 21.08 -7.88
N ASP A 17 10.93 20.38 -7.08
CA ASP A 17 10.51 19.24 -6.25
C ASP A 17 9.51 19.58 -5.14
N LYS A 18 9.38 20.87 -4.81
CA LYS A 18 8.48 21.39 -3.77
C LYS A 18 7.59 22.48 -4.34
N PRO A 19 6.32 22.58 -3.92
CA PRO A 19 5.47 23.71 -4.27
C PRO A 19 6.11 25.04 -3.86
N PRO A 20 6.00 26.11 -4.66
CA PRO A 20 6.50 27.42 -4.27
C PRO A 20 5.77 27.94 -3.03
N LEU A 21 6.42 28.86 -2.31
CA LEU A 21 5.78 29.53 -1.18
C LEU A 21 4.70 30.51 -1.68
N PRO A 22 3.61 30.72 -0.93
CA PRO A 22 2.60 31.71 -1.27
C PRO A 22 3.19 33.12 -1.32
N THR A 23 2.80 33.89 -2.34
CA THR A 23 3.05 35.33 -2.45
C THR A 23 1.99 36.13 -1.68
N ASP A 24 2.19 37.45 -1.50
CA ASP A 24 1.24 38.30 -0.78
C ASP A 24 -0.17 38.32 -1.39
N ASN A 25 -0.28 38.15 -2.71
CA ASN A 25 -1.54 38.10 -3.44
C ASN A 25 -2.19 36.71 -3.35
N ILE A 26 -2.77 36.42 -2.18
CA ILE A 26 -3.51 35.19 -1.88
C ILE A 26 -5.02 35.41 -1.80
N SER A 27 -5.79 34.54 -2.45
CA SER A 27 -7.23 34.40 -2.25
C SER A 27 -7.52 33.18 -1.37
N ARG A 28 -8.31 33.35 -0.30
CA ARG A 28 -8.72 32.26 0.60
C ARG A 28 -10.22 32.01 0.45
N TYR A 29 -10.58 30.74 0.33
CA TYR A 29 -11.97 30.28 0.19
C TYR A 29 -12.27 29.16 1.20
N ASN A 30 -13.53 29.09 1.62
CA ASN A 30 -14.10 27.88 2.22
C ASN A 30 -14.53 26.91 1.12
N PHE A 31 -14.89 25.68 1.49
CA PHE A 31 -15.33 24.67 0.53
C PHE A 31 -16.57 25.13 -0.23
N ASP A 32 -17.57 25.62 0.49
CA ASP A 32 -18.88 26.04 -0.01
C ASP A 32 -18.80 27.34 -0.85
N ASN A 33 -17.80 28.17 -0.56
CA ASN A 33 -17.60 29.48 -1.22
C ASN A 33 -16.49 29.44 -2.29
N LEU A 34 -16.06 28.25 -2.73
CA LEU A 34 -15.04 28.11 -3.77
C LEU A 34 -15.64 28.43 -5.16
N PRO A 35 -15.11 29.41 -5.93
CA PRO A 35 -15.62 29.69 -7.27
C PRO A 35 -15.49 28.52 -8.26
N GLU A 36 -16.48 28.35 -9.13
CA GLU A 36 -16.57 27.26 -10.12
C GLU A 36 -15.30 27.05 -10.96
N LYS A 37 -14.62 28.14 -11.33
CA LYS A 37 -13.34 28.13 -12.06
C LYS A 37 -12.23 27.30 -11.39
N TYR A 38 -12.38 26.94 -10.11
CA TYR A 38 -11.44 26.12 -9.36
C TYR A 38 -11.96 24.72 -9.02
N TRP A 39 -13.24 24.42 -9.23
CA TRP A 39 -13.84 23.13 -8.83
C TRP A 39 -13.11 21.95 -9.46
N ARG A 40 -12.79 22.01 -10.76
CA ARG A 40 -12.04 20.95 -11.45
C ARG A 40 -10.63 20.76 -10.87
N LYS A 41 -9.95 21.84 -10.44
CA LYS A 41 -8.64 21.76 -9.78
C LYS A 41 -8.74 21.11 -8.40
N TYR A 42 -9.76 21.49 -7.63
CA TYR A 42 -10.05 20.87 -6.34
C TYR A 42 -10.41 19.39 -6.48
N GLN A 43 -11.17 19.02 -7.52
CA GLN A 43 -11.53 17.63 -7.80
C GLN A 43 -10.30 16.76 -8.12
N TYR A 44 -9.27 17.28 -8.80
CA TYR A 44 -8.01 16.55 -8.99
C TYR A 44 -7.31 16.29 -7.63
N ALA A 45 -7.22 17.30 -6.77
CA ALA A 45 -6.63 17.13 -5.43
C ALA A 45 -7.43 16.14 -4.57
N SER A 46 -8.76 16.22 -4.58
CA SER A 46 -9.66 15.30 -3.88
C SER A 46 -9.49 13.85 -4.36
N ARG A 47 -9.50 13.60 -5.67
CA ARG A 47 -9.26 12.26 -6.24
C ARG A 47 -7.87 11.71 -5.91
N PHE A 48 -6.85 12.56 -5.93
CA PHE A 48 -5.50 12.17 -5.54
C PHE A 48 -5.42 11.79 -4.06
N VAL A 49 -6.00 12.59 -3.16
CA VAL A 49 -6.05 12.26 -1.73
C VAL A 49 -6.84 10.98 -1.47
N GLN A 50 -7.95 10.75 -2.16
CA GLN A 50 -8.71 9.50 -2.03
C GLN A 50 -7.91 8.27 -2.48
N PHE A 51 -7.16 8.38 -3.58
CA PHE A 51 -6.24 7.32 -4.04
C PHE A 51 -5.08 7.09 -3.05
N VAL A 52 -4.51 8.14 -2.47
CA VAL A 52 -3.49 7.98 -1.42
C VAL A 52 -4.08 7.27 -0.20
N ARG A 53 -5.28 7.66 0.25
CA ARG A 53 -5.98 7.02 1.38
C ARG A 53 -6.22 5.52 1.14
N SER A 54 -6.56 5.09 -0.07
CA SER A 54 -6.77 3.66 -0.40
C SER A 54 -5.47 2.85 -0.56
N LYS A 55 -4.31 3.49 -0.37
CA LYS A 55 -2.99 2.85 -0.29
C LYS A 55 -2.21 3.21 0.99
N SER A 56 -2.81 3.97 1.90
CA SER A 56 -2.30 4.27 3.24
C SER A 56 -2.87 3.30 4.27
N PRO A 57 -2.05 2.43 4.90
CA PRO A 57 -2.50 1.55 5.98
C PRO A 57 -2.93 2.33 7.22
N LYS A 58 -4.19 2.14 7.65
CA LYS A 58 -4.71 2.63 8.94
C LYS A 58 -4.50 1.61 10.06
N ILE A 59 -4.84 0.34 9.80
CA ILE A 59 -4.66 -0.77 10.74
C ILE A 59 -3.93 -1.91 10.02
N THR A 60 -2.78 -2.33 10.54
CA THR A 60 -2.14 -3.59 10.16
C THR A 60 -2.36 -4.63 11.25
N TYR A 61 -3.02 -5.74 10.92
CA TYR A 61 -3.31 -6.83 11.86
C TYR A 61 -2.66 -8.14 11.37
N PHE A 62 -1.75 -8.71 12.16
CA PHE A 62 -1.14 -10.00 11.86
C PHE A 62 -1.91 -11.14 12.51
N THR A 63 -2.50 -12.00 11.69
CA THR A 63 -3.10 -13.27 12.12
C THR A 63 -2.09 -14.41 12.02
N THR A 64 -2.48 -15.61 12.46
CA THR A 64 -1.74 -16.86 12.29
C THR A 64 -1.47 -17.19 10.81
N TYR A 65 -2.31 -16.73 9.88
CA TYR A 65 -2.29 -17.12 8.46
C TYR A 65 -2.02 -15.98 7.49
N ALA A 66 -2.25 -14.73 7.88
CA ALA A 66 -2.16 -13.57 7.00
C ALA A 66 -1.75 -12.28 7.70
N LYS A 67 -1.20 -11.34 6.90
CA LYS A 67 -1.15 -9.92 7.24
C LYS A 67 -2.39 -9.24 6.65
N CYS A 68 -3.24 -8.72 7.51
CA CYS A 68 -4.44 -7.96 7.16
C CYS A 68 -4.14 -6.45 7.25
N ILE A 69 -4.71 -5.66 6.35
CA ILE A 69 -4.47 -4.23 6.22
C ILE A 69 -5.79 -3.53 5.91
N LEU A 70 -6.29 -2.73 6.85
CA LEU A 70 -7.38 -1.78 6.63
C LEU A 70 -6.78 -0.43 6.23
N MET A 71 -7.25 0.16 5.14
CA MET A 71 -6.73 1.42 4.58
C MET A 71 -7.45 2.65 5.17
N GLU A 72 -7.00 3.86 4.82
CA GLU A 72 -7.55 5.11 5.35
C GLU A 72 -8.79 5.65 4.62
N ASN A 73 -9.25 5.01 3.53
CA ASN A 73 -10.31 5.54 2.67
C ASN A 73 -11.75 5.41 3.20
N SER A 74 -11.94 5.26 4.52
CA SER A 74 -13.24 5.20 5.20
C SER A 74 -14.24 6.28 4.72
N PRO A 75 -15.57 6.04 4.70
CA PRO A 75 -16.26 4.90 5.33
C PRO A 75 -16.00 3.54 4.67
N ASP A 76 -16.01 3.47 3.35
CA ASP A 76 -15.83 2.24 2.57
C ASP A 76 -14.33 1.97 2.34
N ALA A 77 -13.62 1.67 3.43
CA ALA A 77 -12.18 1.50 3.43
C ALA A 77 -11.75 0.20 2.71
N ASP A 78 -10.70 0.31 1.88
CA ASP A 78 -10.09 -0.85 1.23
C ASP A 78 -9.50 -1.79 2.29
N PHE A 79 -9.66 -3.10 2.08
CA PHE A 79 -9.16 -4.11 2.98
C PHE A 79 -8.35 -5.18 2.24
N GLU A 80 -7.06 -5.25 2.53
CA GLU A 80 -6.13 -6.22 1.94
C GLU A 80 -5.75 -7.31 2.94
N VAL A 81 -5.73 -8.57 2.47
CA VAL A 81 -5.29 -9.73 3.24
C VAL A 81 -4.24 -10.46 2.43
N TRP A 82 -3.00 -10.42 2.92
CA TRP A 82 -1.85 -11.09 2.31
C TRP A 82 -1.55 -12.35 3.11
N PHE A 83 -1.98 -13.51 2.61
CA PHE A 83 -1.74 -14.80 3.24
C PHE A 83 -0.26 -15.19 3.10
N TYR A 84 0.28 -15.86 4.13
CA TYR A 84 1.69 -16.22 4.15
C TYR A 84 2.07 -17.33 3.16
N ASP A 85 1.08 -18.06 2.63
CA ASP A 85 1.21 -19.05 1.55
C ASP A 85 1.20 -18.43 0.14
N GLY A 86 1.10 -17.11 0.03
CA GLY A 86 1.14 -16.36 -1.22
C GLY A 86 -0.22 -16.00 -1.81
N ALA A 87 -1.33 -16.49 -1.26
CA ALA A 87 -2.64 -15.99 -1.65
C ALA A 87 -2.86 -14.52 -1.21
N LYS A 88 -3.62 -13.75 -1.98
CA LYS A 88 -4.03 -12.38 -1.62
C LYS A 88 -5.53 -12.19 -1.84
N ILE A 89 -6.18 -11.46 -0.94
CA ILE A 89 -7.53 -10.94 -1.13
C ILE A 89 -7.47 -9.42 -0.99
N HIS A 90 -8.07 -8.69 -1.92
CA HIS A 90 -8.23 -7.24 -1.87
C HIS A 90 -9.72 -6.94 -2.02
N LYS A 91 -10.32 -6.36 -0.98
CA LYS A 91 -11.72 -5.94 -0.93
C LYS A 91 -11.78 -4.43 -1.06
N THR A 92 -12.65 -3.96 -1.93
CA THR A 92 -13.08 -2.57 -2.06
C THR A 92 -14.59 -2.51 -1.93
N GLU A 93 -15.18 -1.32 -2.02
CA GLU A 93 -16.64 -1.11 -2.03
C GLU A 93 -17.34 -1.96 -3.12
N ASP A 94 -16.90 -1.85 -4.38
CA ASP A 94 -17.57 -2.48 -5.53
C ASP A 94 -17.15 -3.93 -5.86
N LEU A 95 -15.98 -4.38 -5.39
CA LEU A 95 -15.37 -5.62 -5.87
C LEU A 95 -14.45 -6.29 -4.85
N ILE A 96 -14.36 -7.61 -4.96
CA ILE A 96 -13.39 -8.43 -4.24
C ILE A 96 -12.49 -9.13 -5.25
N GLN A 97 -11.24 -8.69 -5.32
CA GLN A 97 -10.20 -9.37 -6.09
C GLN A 97 -9.55 -10.45 -5.23
N VAL A 98 -9.44 -11.66 -5.75
CA VAL A 98 -8.69 -12.75 -5.12
C VAL A 98 -7.59 -13.21 -6.06
N ILE A 99 -6.42 -13.50 -5.50
CA ILE A 99 -5.25 -14.03 -6.17
C ILE A 99 -4.88 -15.32 -5.43
N GLU A 100 -4.99 -16.46 -6.11
CA GLU A 100 -4.56 -17.75 -5.58
C GLU A 100 -3.03 -17.82 -5.45
N LYS A 101 -2.54 -18.74 -4.59
CA LYS A 101 -1.14 -19.22 -4.56
C LYS A 101 -0.60 -19.67 -5.94
N THR A 102 -1.47 -19.99 -6.89
CA THR A 102 -1.13 -20.38 -8.27
C THR A 102 -0.86 -19.18 -9.20
N GLY A 103 -1.09 -17.95 -8.73
CA GLY A 103 -1.07 -16.73 -9.54
C GLY A 103 -2.35 -16.47 -10.33
N LYS A 104 -3.33 -17.38 -10.31
CA LYS A 104 -4.66 -17.14 -10.90
C LYS A 104 -5.41 -16.08 -10.11
N SER A 105 -5.98 -15.11 -10.81
CA SER A 105 -6.81 -14.06 -10.21
C SER A 105 -8.22 -14.03 -10.77
N TYR A 106 -9.18 -13.67 -9.93
CA TYR A 106 -10.58 -13.43 -10.30
C TYR A 106 -11.12 -12.23 -9.53
N ILE A 107 -12.11 -11.56 -10.12
CA ILE A 107 -12.77 -10.38 -9.58
C ILE A 107 -14.24 -10.76 -9.35
N LEU A 108 -14.67 -10.71 -8.10
CA LEU A 108 -16.03 -10.98 -7.66
C LEU A 108 -16.76 -9.66 -7.50
N LYS A 109 -17.93 -9.53 -8.12
CA LYS A 109 -18.79 -8.33 -8.06
C LYS A 109 -20.21 -8.62 -7.52
N ASP A 110 -20.50 -9.88 -7.24
CA ASP A 110 -21.84 -10.38 -6.94
C ASP A 110 -21.70 -11.56 -5.98
N GLU A 111 -22.52 -11.62 -4.92
CA GLU A 111 -22.53 -12.70 -3.94
C GLU A 111 -22.80 -14.08 -4.58
N ASN A 112 -23.56 -14.13 -5.68
CA ASN A 112 -23.80 -15.35 -6.44
C ASN A 112 -22.50 -15.97 -7.00
N GLN A 113 -21.48 -15.14 -7.29
CA GLN A 113 -20.18 -15.65 -7.74
C GLN A 113 -19.36 -16.23 -6.58
N ILE A 114 -19.62 -15.81 -5.33
CA ILE A 114 -18.96 -16.34 -4.13
C ILE A 114 -19.37 -17.80 -3.89
N HIS A 115 -20.64 -18.13 -4.11
CA HIS A 115 -21.16 -19.50 -3.98
C HIS A 115 -20.61 -20.48 -5.04
N SER A 116 -20.13 -19.98 -6.18
CA SER A 116 -19.52 -20.79 -7.26
C SER A 116 -18.01 -21.02 -7.06
N LEU A 117 -17.41 -20.45 -6.01
CA LEU A 117 -16.00 -20.65 -5.70
C LEU A 117 -15.74 -22.08 -5.19
N LYS A 118 -14.53 -22.57 -5.43
CA LYS A 118 -14.05 -23.82 -4.82
C LYS A 118 -14.07 -23.69 -3.30
N GLU A 119 -14.43 -24.75 -2.59
CA GLU A 119 -14.47 -24.78 -1.12
C GLU A 119 -13.14 -24.35 -0.48
N GLU A 120 -11.99 -24.64 -1.13
CA GLU A 120 -10.68 -24.14 -0.69
C GLU A 120 -10.63 -22.60 -0.57
N ILE A 121 -11.19 -21.87 -1.54
CA ILE A 121 -11.16 -20.41 -1.63
C ILE A 121 -12.04 -19.78 -0.55
N LYS A 122 -13.19 -20.41 -0.29
CA LYS A 122 -14.16 -19.96 0.72
C LYS A 122 -13.53 -19.85 2.10
N ILE A 123 -12.63 -20.76 2.48
CA ILE A 123 -11.86 -20.70 3.74
C ILE A 123 -11.01 -19.42 3.84
N TYR A 124 -10.38 -18.98 2.74
CA TYR A 124 -9.64 -17.70 2.72
C TYR A 124 -10.59 -16.51 2.79
N MET A 125 -11.74 -16.58 2.11
CA MET A 125 -12.76 -15.52 2.15
C MET A 125 -13.34 -15.34 3.55
N ASP A 126 -13.65 -16.43 4.24
CA ASP A 126 -14.17 -16.45 5.61
C ASP A 126 -13.14 -15.87 6.58
N HIS A 127 -11.87 -16.28 6.47
CA HIS A 127 -10.78 -15.69 7.25
C HIS A 127 -10.63 -14.18 6.99
N ALA A 128 -10.74 -13.75 5.73
CA ALA A 128 -10.69 -12.34 5.35
C ALA A 128 -11.95 -11.57 5.78
N ASN A 129 -13.11 -12.21 5.93
CA ASN A 129 -14.34 -11.60 6.46
C ASN A 129 -14.24 -11.41 7.98
N GLU A 130 -13.73 -12.41 8.69
CA GLU A 130 -13.46 -12.33 10.13
C GLU A 130 -12.42 -11.24 10.44
N ALA A 131 -11.27 -11.26 9.77
CA ALA A 131 -10.24 -10.26 9.99
C ALA A 131 -10.70 -8.83 9.66
N HIS A 132 -11.58 -8.65 8.66
CA HIS A 132 -12.17 -7.35 8.35
C HIS A 132 -13.05 -6.85 9.50
N ARG A 133 -13.96 -7.70 10.00
CA ARG A 133 -14.83 -7.37 11.16
C ARG A 133 -14.01 -7.01 12.40
N ILE A 134 -12.92 -7.74 12.68
CA ILE A 134 -12.00 -7.42 13.78
C ILE A 134 -11.34 -6.04 13.58
N CYS A 135 -10.86 -5.73 12.37
CA CYS A 135 -10.22 -4.43 12.11
C CYS A 135 -11.20 -3.26 12.24
N LEU A 136 -12.43 -3.39 11.76
CA LEU A 136 -13.49 -2.38 11.93
C LEU A 136 -13.89 -2.19 13.40
N ALA A 137 -13.96 -3.28 14.17
CA ALA A 137 -14.22 -3.20 15.61
C ALA A 137 -13.09 -2.47 16.36
N LEU A 138 -11.83 -2.75 16.03
CA LEU A 138 -10.67 -2.04 16.56
C LEU A 138 -10.66 -0.56 16.16
N GLU A 139 -10.94 -0.26 14.88
CA GLU A 139 -11.06 1.12 14.39
C GLU A 139 -12.08 1.92 15.20
N SER A 140 -13.27 1.35 15.40
CA SER A 140 -14.37 1.98 16.14
C SER A 140 -13.99 2.28 17.60
N VAL A 141 -13.43 1.30 18.32
CA VAL A 141 -13.01 1.46 19.72
C VAL A 141 -11.90 2.51 19.86
N ILE A 142 -10.86 2.44 19.02
CA ILE A 142 -9.69 3.32 19.10
C ILE A 142 -10.05 4.75 18.69
N SER A 143 -10.83 4.92 17.61
CA SER A 143 -11.36 6.24 17.19
C SER A 143 -12.31 6.84 18.24
N GLY A 144 -13.00 6.00 19.01
CA GLY A 144 -13.84 6.41 20.13
C GLY A 144 -13.04 6.97 21.31
N GLU A 145 -11.82 6.48 21.53
CA GLU A 145 -10.94 6.95 22.62
C GLU A 145 -10.07 8.14 22.21
N GLU A 146 -9.57 8.16 20.97
CA GLU A 146 -8.84 9.28 20.37
C GLU A 146 -9.63 10.61 20.52
N LYS A 147 -10.94 10.55 20.22
CA LYS A 147 -11.88 11.69 20.37
C LYS A 147 -12.05 12.19 21.80
N LYS A 148 -11.83 11.35 22.82
CA LYS A 148 -11.89 11.76 24.24
C LYS A 148 -10.56 12.32 24.73
N SER A 149 -9.46 11.71 24.28
CA SER A 149 -8.12 12.02 24.77
C SER A 149 -7.62 13.38 24.27
N GLY A 150 -7.97 13.79 23.05
CA GLY A 150 -7.50 15.06 22.47
C GLY A 150 -5.97 15.14 22.32
N SER A 151 -5.30 13.99 22.33
CA SER A 151 -3.84 13.83 22.35
C SER A 151 -3.28 13.64 20.93
N ALA A 152 -2.06 13.11 20.82
CA ALA A 152 -1.49 12.64 19.57
C ALA A 152 -2.42 11.63 18.86
N PRO A 153 -2.41 11.57 17.51
CA PRO A 153 -3.24 10.64 16.76
C PRO A 153 -2.89 9.19 17.12
N PHE A 154 -3.91 8.33 17.19
CA PHE A 154 -3.75 6.92 17.55
C PHE A 154 -3.49 6.02 16.33
N PHE A 155 -3.72 6.52 15.12
CA PHE A 155 -3.45 5.81 13.87
C PHE A 155 -2.17 6.33 13.18
N PRO A 156 -1.44 5.48 12.43
CA PRO A 156 -1.73 4.07 12.15
C PRO A 156 -1.30 3.13 13.28
N ILE A 157 -1.96 1.96 13.39
CA ILE A 157 -1.63 0.92 14.38
C ILE A 157 -1.12 -0.37 13.74
N ILE A 158 -0.30 -1.11 14.49
CA ILE A 158 0.17 -2.45 14.13
C ILE A 158 -0.16 -3.41 15.29
N VAL A 159 -0.99 -4.41 15.02
CA VAL A 159 -1.46 -5.40 16.00
C VAL A 159 -0.84 -6.76 15.67
N GLY A 160 -0.06 -7.29 16.61
CA GLY A 160 0.64 -8.57 16.47
C GLY A 160 1.92 -8.50 15.62
N ARG A 161 2.42 -9.66 15.22
CA ARG A 161 3.63 -9.83 14.40
C ARG A 161 3.52 -11.10 13.55
N LYS A 162 4.24 -11.17 12.43
CA LYS A 162 4.29 -12.36 11.57
C LYS A 162 4.77 -13.60 12.38
N PRO A 163 4.05 -14.74 12.37
CA PRO A 163 4.51 -15.99 12.96
C PRO A 163 5.76 -16.57 12.27
N GLY A 164 6.59 -17.29 13.01
CA GLY A 164 7.76 -18.00 12.45
C GLY A 164 7.39 -19.23 11.61
N ASN A 165 6.35 -19.97 12.04
CA ASN A 165 5.80 -21.12 11.32
C ASN A 165 4.49 -20.70 10.66
N THR A 166 4.45 -20.70 9.33
CA THR A 166 3.28 -20.24 8.55
C THR A 166 2.60 -21.42 7.86
N SER A 167 1.38 -21.74 8.28
CA SER A 167 0.50 -22.70 7.61
C SER A 167 -0.59 -21.95 6.81
N SER A 168 -1.19 -22.63 5.83
CA SER A 168 -2.39 -22.13 5.17
C SER A 168 -3.60 -22.21 6.11
N PRO A 169 -4.63 -21.37 5.92
CA PRO A 169 -5.95 -21.59 6.50
C PRO A 169 -6.44 -23.01 6.22
N LYS A 170 -7.10 -23.63 7.20
CA LYS A 170 -7.84 -24.89 7.05
C LYS A 170 -9.26 -24.66 7.56
N ALA A 171 -10.22 -25.37 6.97
CA ALA A 171 -11.56 -25.43 7.52
C ALA A 171 -11.48 -25.91 8.98
N LEU A 172 -12.25 -25.29 9.88
CA LEU A 172 -12.38 -25.80 11.24
C LEU A 172 -13.10 -27.15 11.20
N SER A 173 -12.34 -28.24 11.32
CA SER A 173 -12.88 -29.45 11.93
C SER A 173 -13.29 -29.08 13.36
N THR A 174 -14.54 -29.34 13.71
CA THR A 174 -15.09 -29.12 15.05
C THR A 174 -14.10 -29.62 16.11
N PRO A 175 -13.74 -28.82 17.14
CA PRO A 175 -12.97 -29.37 18.24
C PRO A 175 -13.76 -30.54 18.84
N PRO A 176 -13.14 -31.68 19.19
CA PRO A 176 -13.82 -32.68 19.97
C PRO A 176 -14.31 -32.03 21.25
N CYS A 177 -15.62 -32.02 21.46
CA CYS A 177 -16.21 -31.55 22.70
C CYS A 177 -15.59 -32.37 23.84
N VAL A 178 -14.82 -31.71 24.71
CA VAL A 178 -14.29 -32.37 25.91
C VAL A 178 -15.48 -32.49 26.86
N ASP A 179 -16.02 -33.69 26.98
CA ASP A 179 -17.28 -33.97 27.65
C ASP A 179 -17.23 -33.48 29.11
N LEU A 180 -18.00 -32.43 29.41
CA LEU A 180 -18.08 -31.84 30.76
C LEU A 180 -19.03 -32.67 31.63
N ASN A 181 -18.67 -33.94 31.84
CA ASN A 181 -19.43 -34.91 32.62
C ASN A 181 -18.52 -35.71 33.56
N TYR A 182 -17.95 -35.02 34.56
CA TYR A 182 -17.60 -35.68 35.82
C TYR A 182 -17.94 -34.79 37.01
N ALA A 183 -19.09 -35.05 37.61
CA ALA A 183 -19.60 -34.31 38.76
C ALA A 183 -19.35 -35.07 40.07
N ILE A 184 -18.77 -34.35 41.04
CA ILE A 184 -19.04 -34.45 42.48
C ILE A 184 -18.75 -35.82 43.16
N ARG A 185 -17.61 -35.87 43.84
CA ARG A 185 -17.31 -36.42 45.20
C ARG A 185 -15.78 -36.43 45.36
N ASP A 186 -15.16 -36.08 46.48
CA ASP A 186 -15.63 -35.81 47.84
C ASP A 186 -14.97 -34.54 48.43
N ALA A 187 -15.57 -34.00 49.50
CA ALA A 187 -14.90 -33.11 50.43
C ALA A 187 -14.63 -33.84 51.75
N PRO A 188 -13.55 -33.48 52.46
CA PRO A 188 -13.71 -33.13 53.87
C PRO A 188 -13.12 -31.75 54.20
N SER A 189 -13.56 -31.21 55.32
CA SER A 189 -13.40 -29.80 55.70
C SER A 189 -12.52 -29.58 56.93
N LEU A 190 -12.28 -28.28 57.20
CA LEU A 190 -12.01 -27.63 58.50
C LEU A 190 -10.55 -27.26 58.81
N GLY A 191 -10.27 -25.95 59.00
CA GLY A 191 -8.89 -25.47 59.17
C GLY A 191 -8.61 -24.06 59.74
N ARG A 192 -9.59 -23.30 60.25
CA ARG A 192 -9.44 -22.14 61.17
C ARG A 192 -8.73 -20.84 60.66
N LEU A 193 -9.29 -19.69 61.08
CA LEU A 193 -8.78 -18.32 60.90
C LEU A 193 -7.40 -18.07 61.54
N ILE A 194 -6.67 -17.04 61.06
CA ILE A 194 -6.31 -15.82 61.83
C ILE A 194 -5.63 -14.76 60.93
N MET A 195 -5.91 -13.49 61.22
CA MET A 195 -5.38 -12.27 60.60
C MET A 195 -4.19 -11.74 61.41
N ASN A 196 -3.15 -11.17 60.81
CA ASN A 196 -2.18 -10.28 61.47
C ASN A 196 -1.33 -9.47 60.47
N SER A 197 -0.85 -8.29 60.90
CA SER A 197 -0.26 -7.24 60.05
C SER A 197 1.11 -6.74 60.57
N ALA A 198 1.84 -5.98 59.72
CA ALA A 198 3.08 -5.21 59.98
C ALA A 198 4.37 -6.05 60.20
N THR A 199 5.53 -5.74 59.58
CA THR A 199 6.28 -4.47 59.63
C THR A 199 7.19 -4.20 58.39
N THR A 200 7.62 -2.94 58.22
CA THR A 200 8.52 -2.41 57.15
C THR A 200 9.98 -2.23 57.62
N PRO A 201 10.95 -1.90 56.74
CA PRO A 201 11.33 -0.50 56.43
C PRO A 201 11.43 -0.19 54.90
N THR A 202 11.21 1.02 54.35
CA THR A 202 11.93 2.32 54.47
C THR A 202 13.35 2.23 53.85
N GLN A 203 13.82 3.04 52.89
CA GLN A 203 13.49 4.42 52.44
C GLN A 203 13.96 4.68 50.98
N ALA A 204 13.45 5.72 50.30
CA ALA A 204 14.06 6.31 49.09
C ALA A 204 14.97 7.52 49.43
N PRO A 205 15.74 8.07 48.49
CA PRO A 205 15.32 9.38 47.96
C PRO A 205 15.60 9.64 46.46
N ILE A 206 14.94 10.69 45.95
CA ILE A 206 15.03 11.24 44.59
C ILE A 206 16.01 12.42 44.59
N LEU A 207 16.80 12.58 43.52
CA LEU A 207 17.33 13.88 43.08
C LEU A 207 17.25 14.01 41.55
N ASN A 208 17.21 15.27 41.07
CA ASN A 208 16.58 15.67 39.81
C ASN A 208 17.63 16.18 38.75
N PRO A 209 17.24 16.66 37.55
CA PRO A 209 18.09 16.63 36.34
C PRO A 209 19.04 17.82 36.16
N SER A 210 20.00 17.68 35.24
CA SER A 210 20.87 18.77 34.77
C SER A 210 20.56 19.20 33.33
N ILE A 211 20.33 20.49 33.18
CA ILE A 211 20.34 21.24 31.91
C ILE A 211 21.75 21.78 31.69
N VAL A 212 22.26 21.74 30.44
CA VAL A 212 23.29 22.66 29.93
C VAL A 212 22.91 23.06 28.50
N THR A 213 23.04 24.35 28.19
CA THR A 213 22.63 24.97 26.91
C THR A 213 23.68 25.99 26.46
N ALA A 214 23.88 26.14 25.14
CA ALA A 214 24.61 27.24 24.45
C ALA A 214 26.15 27.26 24.67
N GLU A 215 27.06 27.68 23.77
CA GLU A 215 27.07 28.17 22.36
C GLU A 215 28.32 27.56 21.64
N GLY A 216 28.64 27.72 20.34
CA GLY A 216 28.02 28.36 19.16
C GLY A 216 29.09 28.72 18.09
N LEU A 217 28.67 28.98 16.82
CA LEU A 217 29.44 29.53 15.68
C LEU A 217 30.63 28.68 15.12
N GLY A 218 30.83 28.45 13.81
CA GLY A 218 30.00 28.71 12.61
C GLY A 218 30.78 28.46 11.29
N HIS A 219 30.05 28.29 10.16
CA HIS A 219 30.51 28.38 8.73
C HIS A 219 31.53 27.29 8.25
N THR A 220 31.57 26.77 7.00
CA THR A 220 30.83 27.02 5.73
C THR A 220 30.95 25.83 4.74
N THR A 221 30.02 25.72 3.78
CA THR A 221 30.23 25.27 2.38
C THR A 221 30.25 23.77 1.97
N THR A 222 29.37 23.47 0.99
CA THR A 222 29.22 22.28 0.12
C THR A 222 28.63 20.98 0.70
N ALA A 223 27.39 20.69 0.29
CA ALA A 223 26.81 19.36 0.27
C ALA A 223 26.23 19.10 -1.13
N SER A 224 26.45 17.89 -1.67
CA SER A 224 25.80 17.38 -2.88
C SER A 224 25.45 15.91 -2.69
N GLU A 225 24.47 15.43 -3.46
CA GLU A 225 23.96 14.05 -3.52
C GLU A 225 23.11 13.56 -2.32
N THR A 226 21.90 14.10 -2.22
CA THR A 226 20.84 13.54 -1.37
C THR A 226 19.87 12.68 -2.20
N ASN A 227 19.86 11.38 -1.91
CA ASN A 227 18.86 10.43 -2.41
C ASN A 227 17.45 10.77 -1.88
N VAL A 228 16.42 10.71 -2.74
CA VAL A 228 15.00 10.77 -2.32
C VAL A 228 14.22 9.60 -2.92
N SER A 229 13.37 8.99 -2.10
CA SER A 229 12.80 7.65 -2.29
C SER A 229 11.56 7.61 -3.20
N LEU A 230 11.51 6.62 -4.10
CA LEU A 230 10.40 6.38 -5.03
C LEU A 230 9.73 5.02 -4.74
N ASN A 231 8.73 5.03 -3.85
CA ASN A 231 8.01 3.82 -3.42
C ASN A 231 6.69 3.61 -4.18
N ASN A 232 6.76 3.41 -5.50
CA ASN A 232 5.60 3.06 -6.34
C ASN A 232 5.99 2.14 -7.52
N LEU A 233 6.84 1.14 -7.28
CA LEU A 233 7.29 0.19 -8.32
C LEU A 233 7.52 -1.22 -7.76
N LYS A 234 6.46 -1.87 -7.26
CA LYS A 234 6.53 -3.24 -6.70
C LYS A 234 5.31 -4.14 -6.98
N ASP A 235 4.80 -4.10 -8.20
CA ASP A 235 4.12 -5.25 -8.79
C ASP A 235 4.61 -5.43 -10.24
N CYS A 236 4.81 -6.68 -10.66
CA CYS A 236 5.25 -7.11 -12.01
C CYS A 236 6.73 -6.96 -12.45
N LEU A 237 7.73 -7.19 -11.57
CA LEU A 237 9.04 -7.75 -11.98
C LEU A 237 9.83 -8.39 -10.81
N PRO A 238 10.64 -9.46 -11.04
CA PRO A 238 11.65 -9.90 -10.06
C PRO A 238 12.61 -8.78 -9.62
N THR A 239 13.04 -8.87 -8.36
CA THR A 239 13.60 -7.79 -7.52
C THR A 239 15.02 -7.33 -7.87
N SER A 240 15.30 -6.94 -9.12
CA SER A 240 16.59 -6.36 -9.53
C SER A 240 16.52 -5.25 -10.58
N ALA A 241 15.33 -4.70 -10.86
CA ALA A 241 15.15 -3.62 -11.84
C ALA A 241 14.93 -2.24 -11.20
N GLN A 242 16.02 -1.52 -10.91
CA GLN A 242 16.00 -0.06 -10.85
C GLN A 242 15.72 0.53 -12.25
N LEU A 243 15.10 1.71 -12.33
CA LEU A 243 14.83 2.40 -13.60
C LEU A 243 16.16 2.95 -14.18
N LEU A 244 16.41 2.78 -15.48
CA LEU A 244 17.62 3.34 -16.12
C LEU A 244 17.32 4.64 -16.88
N LYS A 245 16.29 4.64 -17.72
CA LYS A 245 15.95 5.78 -18.59
C LYS A 245 14.49 5.69 -19.08
N SER A 246 13.81 6.83 -19.26
CA SER A 246 12.44 6.86 -19.81
C SER A 246 12.28 8.00 -20.83
N VAL A 247 11.56 7.73 -21.93
CA VAL A 247 11.37 8.62 -23.07
C VAL A 247 9.91 8.56 -23.52
N PHE A 248 9.29 9.71 -23.76
CA PHE A 248 7.95 9.81 -24.36
C PHE A 248 8.03 10.01 -25.87
N MET A 249 7.23 9.24 -26.63
CA MET A 249 7.13 9.35 -28.08
C MET A 249 5.69 9.62 -28.52
N LYS A 250 5.46 10.78 -29.14
CA LYS A 250 4.14 11.32 -29.51
C LYS A 250 3.17 10.33 -30.18
N ASN A 251 3.69 9.44 -31.04
CA ASN A 251 2.88 8.50 -31.83
C ASN A 251 2.79 7.08 -31.22
N VAL A 252 3.46 6.83 -30.09
CA VAL A 252 3.57 5.49 -29.49
C VAL A 252 3.14 5.51 -28.03
N GLY A 253 3.78 6.32 -27.19
CA GLY A 253 3.58 6.40 -25.75
C GLY A 253 4.90 6.50 -24.97
N TRP A 254 4.92 6.02 -23.74
CA TRP A 254 6.11 5.99 -22.88
C TRP A 254 6.94 4.73 -23.12
N ALA A 255 8.24 4.88 -23.32
CA ALA A 255 9.21 3.79 -23.39
C ALA A 255 10.24 3.94 -22.27
N THR A 256 10.43 2.88 -21.49
CA THR A 256 11.26 2.88 -20.28
C THR A 256 12.21 1.70 -20.30
N GLN A 257 13.51 1.98 -20.18
CA GLN A 257 14.55 0.98 -20.01
C GLN A 257 14.80 0.72 -18.53
N LEU A 258 14.84 -0.56 -18.18
CA LEU A 258 15.09 -1.07 -16.83
C LEU A 258 16.55 -1.54 -16.72
N THR A 259 17.15 -1.46 -15.53
CA THR A 259 18.51 -2.00 -15.27
C THR A 259 18.64 -3.50 -15.53
N SER A 260 17.53 -4.24 -15.49
CA SER A 260 17.43 -5.64 -15.96
C SER A 260 17.58 -5.81 -17.47
N ARG A 261 17.90 -4.72 -18.21
CA ARG A 261 17.91 -4.61 -19.68
C ARG A 261 16.58 -4.97 -20.34
N ALA A 262 15.49 -4.97 -19.57
CA ALA A 262 14.15 -5.02 -20.13
C ALA A 262 13.70 -3.63 -20.59
N VAL A 263 12.95 -3.60 -21.69
CA VAL A 263 12.26 -2.41 -22.20
C VAL A 263 10.77 -2.59 -21.95
N TRP A 264 10.18 -1.68 -21.20
CA TRP A 264 8.74 -1.57 -21.00
C TRP A 264 8.20 -0.41 -21.83
N VAL A 265 7.15 -0.65 -22.61
CA VAL A 265 6.46 0.37 -23.41
C VAL A 265 5.00 0.42 -23.00
N GLN A 266 4.55 1.57 -22.54
CA GLN A 266 3.13 1.88 -22.32
C GLN A 266 2.65 2.70 -23.51
N PHE A 267 1.73 2.14 -24.29
CA PHE A 267 1.20 2.79 -25.48
C PHE A 267 0.09 3.79 -25.14
N ASN A 268 -0.11 4.77 -26.04
CA ASN A 268 -1.16 5.80 -25.92
C ASN A 268 -2.59 5.22 -25.89
N ASP A 269 -2.79 3.98 -26.36
CA ASP A 269 -4.07 3.27 -26.29
C ASP A 269 -4.30 2.55 -24.94
N GLY A 270 -3.38 2.70 -23.98
CA GLY A 270 -3.44 2.07 -22.65
C GLY A 270 -2.86 0.66 -22.60
N SER A 271 -2.51 0.04 -23.74
CA SER A 271 -1.81 -1.25 -23.75
C SER A 271 -0.36 -1.12 -23.30
N GLN A 272 0.24 -2.23 -22.89
CA GLN A 272 1.62 -2.29 -22.43
C GLN A 272 2.37 -3.46 -23.07
N LEU A 273 3.69 -3.33 -23.19
CA LEU A 273 4.57 -4.36 -23.75
C LEU A 273 5.88 -4.38 -22.96
N VAL A 274 6.27 -5.54 -22.46
CA VAL A 274 7.56 -5.80 -21.81
C VAL A 274 8.36 -6.74 -22.70
N VAL A 275 9.59 -6.36 -23.03
CA VAL A 275 10.58 -7.19 -23.72
C VAL A 275 11.84 -7.25 -22.87
N GLN A 276 12.31 -8.45 -22.51
CA GLN A 276 13.50 -8.62 -21.67
C GLN A 276 14.67 -9.14 -22.48
N ALA A 277 15.82 -8.43 -22.44
CA ALA A 277 17.03 -8.89 -23.11
C ALA A 277 17.47 -10.27 -22.57
N GLY A 278 17.79 -11.19 -23.50
CA GLY A 278 18.16 -12.57 -23.17
C GLY A 278 16.99 -13.52 -22.90
N VAL A 279 15.74 -13.05 -22.97
CA VAL A 279 14.53 -13.90 -22.87
C VAL A 279 13.79 -13.86 -24.20
N SER A 280 13.65 -15.01 -24.87
CA SER A 280 12.89 -15.15 -26.12
C SER A 280 11.37 -15.23 -25.89
N SER A 281 10.86 -14.29 -25.08
CA SER A 281 9.42 -14.12 -24.85
C SER A 281 9.10 -12.67 -24.53
N ILE A 282 7.97 -12.19 -25.05
CA ILE A 282 7.44 -10.85 -24.77
C ILE A 282 6.16 -10.97 -23.93
N SER A 283 5.89 -9.98 -23.08
CA SER A 283 4.63 -9.90 -22.32
C SER A 283 3.84 -8.68 -22.81
N TYR A 284 2.62 -8.88 -23.27
CA TYR A 284 1.72 -7.82 -23.71
C TYR A 284 0.51 -7.73 -22.78
N THR A 285 0.15 -6.52 -22.36
CA THR A 285 -1.06 -6.23 -21.59
C THR A 285 -2.01 -5.42 -22.46
N SER A 286 -3.24 -5.89 -22.65
CA SER A 286 -4.28 -5.17 -23.38
C SER A 286 -4.71 -3.88 -22.66
N PRO A 287 -5.39 -2.93 -23.34
CA PRO A 287 -6.04 -1.80 -22.68
C PRO A 287 -7.10 -2.20 -21.64
N SER A 288 -7.63 -3.43 -21.74
CA SER A 288 -8.54 -4.04 -20.76
C SER A 288 -7.83 -4.71 -19.57
N GLY A 289 -6.51 -4.59 -19.46
CA GLY A 289 -5.71 -5.13 -18.35
C GLY A 289 -5.37 -6.62 -18.43
N GLN A 290 -5.75 -7.32 -19.52
CA GLN A 290 -5.44 -8.73 -19.70
C GLN A 290 -3.99 -8.88 -20.20
N THR A 291 -3.16 -9.63 -19.47
CA THR A 291 -1.76 -9.88 -19.85
C THR A 291 -1.58 -11.26 -20.49
N THR A 292 -1.00 -11.27 -21.68
CA THR A 292 -0.64 -12.46 -22.46
C THR A 292 0.85 -12.46 -22.72
N ARG A 293 1.53 -13.58 -22.43
CA ARG A 293 2.95 -13.78 -22.73
C ARG A 293 3.08 -14.62 -24.00
N TYR A 294 3.91 -14.15 -24.93
CA TYR A 294 4.17 -14.82 -26.21
C TYR A 294 5.62 -15.31 -26.25
N GLY A 295 5.83 -16.57 -26.60
CA GLY A 295 7.15 -17.15 -26.82
C GLY A 295 7.65 -17.01 -28.27
N ASP A 296 8.95 -17.22 -28.48
CA ASP A 296 9.66 -17.17 -29.78
C ASP A 296 8.97 -17.97 -30.90
N ASN A 297 8.39 -19.13 -30.53
CA ASN A 297 7.78 -20.09 -31.45
C ASN A 297 6.27 -19.87 -31.65
N GLU A 298 5.67 -18.83 -31.06
CA GLU A 298 4.25 -18.56 -31.15
C GLU A 298 3.94 -17.51 -32.23
N LYS A 299 2.85 -17.73 -32.99
CA LYS A 299 2.43 -16.79 -34.04
C LYS A 299 1.90 -15.50 -33.42
N LEU A 300 2.79 -14.51 -33.30
CA LEU A 300 2.46 -13.17 -32.84
C LEU A 300 1.31 -12.55 -33.64
N PRO A 301 0.25 -12.05 -32.99
CA PRO A 301 -0.80 -11.28 -33.64
C PRO A 301 -0.26 -10.03 -34.35
N GLU A 302 -0.86 -9.65 -35.47
CA GLU A 302 -0.35 -8.57 -36.32
C GLU A 302 -0.29 -7.21 -35.62
N TYR A 303 -1.25 -6.92 -34.74
CA TYR A 303 -1.25 -5.70 -33.91
C TYR A 303 -0.07 -5.64 -32.93
N ILE A 304 0.48 -6.80 -32.51
CA ILE A 304 1.69 -6.85 -31.68
C ILE A 304 2.93 -6.66 -32.54
N LYS A 305 2.99 -7.21 -33.76
CA LYS A 305 4.11 -6.97 -34.69
C LYS A 305 4.26 -5.49 -35.03
N GLN A 306 3.15 -4.79 -35.30
CA GLN A 306 3.15 -3.34 -35.54
C GLN A 306 3.71 -2.57 -34.33
N LYS A 307 3.31 -2.96 -33.11
CA LYS A 307 3.85 -2.39 -31.85
C LYS A 307 5.33 -2.73 -31.62
N LEU A 308 5.78 -3.93 -32.02
CA LEU A 308 7.19 -4.35 -31.97
C LEU A 308 8.07 -3.59 -32.96
N GLN A 309 7.57 -3.20 -34.13
CA GLN A 309 8.33 -2.37 -35.08
C GLN A 309 8.76 -1.02 -34.47
N CYS A 310 7.99 -0.49 -33.51
CA CYS A 310 8.39 0.71 -32.77
C CYS A 310 9.58 0.49 -31.82
N LEU A 311 9.85 -0.74 -31.37
CA LEU A 311 10.97 -1.03 -30.45
C LEU A 311 12.33 -0.78 -31.11
N SER A 312 12.48 -1.02 -32.42
CA SER A 312 13.73 -0.73 -33.13
C SER A 312 14.07 0.77 -33.05
N SER A 313 13.07 1.64 -33.21
CA SER A 313 13.23 3.09 -33.06
C SER A 313 13.51 3.50 -31.60
N ILE A 314 12.90 2.83 -30.62
CA ILE A 314 13.13 3.06 -29.18
C ILE A 314 14.56 2.66 -28.78
N LEU A 315 15.02 1.49 -29.21
CA LEU A 315 16.37 1.00 -28.95
C LEU A 315 17.42 1.92 -29.60
N LEU A 316 17.18 2.39 -30.82
CA LEU A 316 18.04 3.37 -31.49
C LEU A 316 18.12 4.71 -30.72
N MET A 317 17.01 5.18 -30.16
CA MET A 317 17.01 6.36 -29.26
C MET A 317 17.77 6.12 -27.95
N PHE A 318 17.76 4.90 -27.41
CA PHE A 318 18.60 4.55 -26.26
C PHE A 318 20.08 4.38 -26.62
N SER A 319 20.42 4.05 -27.87
CA SER A 319 21.80 3.89 -28.34
C SER A 319 22.47 5.17 -28.85
N ASN A 320 21.71 6.20 -29.23
CA ASN A 320 22.22 7.42 -29.85
C ASN A 320 22.58 8.56 -28.88
N GLU A 321 22.64 8.31 -27.56
CA GLU A 321 23.19 9.27 -26.61
C GLU A 321 24.71 9.13 -26.57
N THR A 322 25.40 9.99 -27.31
CA THR A 322 26.86 10.11 -27.34
C THR A 322 27.39 10.59 -25.98
N PRO A 323 28.53 10.07 -25.49
CA PRO A 323 29.18 10.63 -24.31
C PRO A 323 29.85 11.98 -24.65
N GLY A 324 29.36 13.05 -24.06
CA GLY A 324 29.96 14.39 -24.08
C GLY A 324 29.12 15.35 -23.21
N PHE A 325 29.68 16.24 -22.41
CA PHE A 325 31.08 16.68 -22.28
C PHE A 325 31.51 16.79 -20.81
N HIS A 326 32.83 16.97 -20.62
CA HIS A 326 33.45 17.48 -19.39
C HIS A 326 32.90 18.86 -18.98
#